data_AF-E9HMQ0-F1
#
_entry.id   AF-E9HMQ0-F1
#
_cell.length_a   1.000
_cell.length_b   1.000
_cell.length_c   1.000
_cell.angle_alpha   90.00
_cell.angle_beta   90.00
_cell.angle_gamma   90.00
#
_symmetry.space_group_name_H-M   'P 1'
#
loop_
_entity.id
_entity.type
_entity.pdbx_description
1 polymer ?
#
loop_
_entity_poly.entity_id
_entity_poly.type
_entity_poly.pdbx_seq_one_letter_code
_entity_poly.pdbx_strand_id
1 'polypeptide(L)'
;MTGDHKQFSGHDDLSVQNMLGSHVVLLTACLREFINETHASRVESIKNDLSLMTTVENLKKDTNAMKADLVHTHTDVENVKKELNELKASGAASSIGRMPKSCDDLQKIGYWKSGLFSVMDNKTVDNVYCDFTKPTNDAGFQKLIGYVDVKTSPVYFYAQKTSNSVKRNAAIPFDLLRFNVGNAMNTSGIFVARTSGKYFFSFSGLSSRSVLLGRVELQQRIG
;
A
#
# COMPACT_ATOMS: atom_id res chain seq x y z
N MET A 1 -91.80 98.97 -46.45
CA MET A 1 -92.00 98.05 -45.31
C MET A 1 -90.66 97.85 -44.64
N THR A 2 -90.65 98.11 -43.35
CA THR A 2 -89.56 98.16 -42.38
C THR A 2 -88.79 96.85 -42.23
N GLY A 3 -87.51 96.95 -41.86
CA GLY A 3 -86.70 95.80 -41.45
C GLY A 3 -85.27 96.19 -41.09
N ASP A 4 -85.08 96.72 -39.89
CA ASP A 4 -83.77 96.93 -39.26
C ASP A 4 -83.02 95.61 -39.11
N HIS A 5 -81.82 95.51 -39.70
CA HIS A 5 -80.83 94.50 -39.31
C HIS A 5 -79.61 95.16 -38.68
N LYS A 6 -79.59 95.03 -37.35
CA LYS A 6 -78.52 95.36 -36.42
C LYS A 6 -77.22 94.68 -36.86
N GLN A 7 -76.23 95.45 -37.30
CA GLN A 7 -74.85 94.96 -37.44
C GLN A 7 -74.28 94.70 -36.04
N PHE A 8 -74.06 93.43 -35.72
CA PHE A 8 -73.17 93.04 -34.63
C PHE A 8 -71.74 92.98 -35.20
N SER A 9 -70.91 93.91 -34.74
CA SER A 9 -69.47 93.96 -34.93
C SER A 9 -68.84 92.61 -34.61
N GLY A 10 -68.19 91.98 -35.60
CA GLY A 10 -67.32 90.84 -35.41
C GLY A 10 -66.04 91.27 -34.70
N HIS A 11 -65.96 90.97 -33.40
CA HIS A 11 -64.71 90.98 -32.66
C HIS A 11 -64.16 89.54 -32.57
N ASP A 12 -62.98 89.38 -33.16
CA ASP A 12 -61.86 88.56 -32.69
C ASP A 12 -61.99 87.03 -32.68
N ASP A 13 -62.16 86.43 -33.86
CA ASP A 13 -61.95 84.98 -34.09
C ASP A 13 -60.45 84.60 -34.16
N LEU A 14 -59.55 85.58 -34.36
CA LEU A 14 -58.09 85.40 -34.47
C LEU A 14 -57.40 85.14 -33.11
N SER A 15 -57.98 85.64 -32.01
CA SER A 15 -57.44 85.48 -30.65
C SER A 15 -57.66 84.07 -30.11
N VAL A 16 -58.85 83.50 -30.38
CA VAL A 16 -59.24 82.16 -29.93
C VAL A 16 -58.45 81.08 -30.68
N GLN A 17 -58.22 81.25 -32.00
CA GLN A 17 -57.39 80.32 -32.78
C GLN A 17 -55.92 80.32 -32.33
N ASN A 18 -55.34 81.48 -32.00
CA ASN A 18 -53.96 81.57 -31.52
C ASN A 18 -53.76 80.99 -30.11
N MET A 19 -54.73 81.19 -29.21
CA MET A 19 -54.70 80.55 -27.88
C MET A 19 -54.87 79.03 -27.95
N LEU A 20 -55.77 78.53 -28.81
CA LEU A 20 -55.94 77.10 -29.04
C LEU A 20 -54.68 76.47 -29.64
N GLY A 21 -54.03 77.12 -30.61
CA GLY A 21 -52.76 76.65 -31.18
C GLY A 21 -51.64 76.55 -30.14
N SER A 22 -51.50 77.55 -29.26
CA SER A 22 -50.48 77.55 -28.20
C SER A 22 -50.71 76.44 -27.16
N HIS A 23 -51.97 76.24 -26.73
CA HIS A 23 -52.31 75.15 -25.80
C HIS A 23 -52.08 73.77 -26.40
N VAL A 24 -52.40 73.57 -27.69
CA VAL A 24 -52.13 72.30 -28.40
C VAL A 24 -50.62 72.04 -28.47
N VAL A 25 -49.81 73.06 -28.79
CA VAL A 25 -48.34 72.92 -28.82
C VAL A 25 -47.77 72.57 -27.44
N LEU A 26 -48.25 73.24 -26.39
CA LEU A 26 -47.81 73.00 -25.01
C LEU A 26 -48.21 71.60 -24.51
N LEU A 27 -49.44 71.17 -24.75
CA LEU A 27 -49.90 69.82 -24.42
C LEU A 27 -49.10 68.76 -25.17
N THR A 28 -48.80 68.99 -26.46
CA THR A 28 -48.00 68.05 -27.27
C THR A 28 -46.55 67.95 -26.78
N ALA A 29 -45.95 69.07 -26.33
CA ALA A 29 -44.63 69.07 -25.73
C ALA A 29 -44.61 68.31 -24.40
N CYS A 30 -45.58 68.57 -23.52
CA CYS A 30 -45.72 67.93 -22.22
C CYS A 30 -45.96 66.41 -22.35
N LEU A 31 -46.81 66.00 -23.29
CA LEU A 31 -47.02 64.58 -23.61
C LEU A 31 -45.74 63.90 -24.11
N ARG A 32 -44.97 64.55 -24.99
CA ARG A 32 -43.69 63.99 -25.49
C ARG A 32 -42.67 63.81 -24.38
N GLU A 33 -42.56 64.78 -23.47
CA GLU A 33 -41.62 64.73 -22.35
C GLU A 33 -41.99 63.62 -21.37
N PHE A 34 -43.26 63.52 -20.99
CA PHE A 34 -43.78 62.43 -20.14
C PHE A 34 -43.58 61.04 -20.77
N ILE A 35 -43.81 60.91 -22.08
CA ILE A 35 -43.57 59.67 -22.82
C ILE A 35 -42.06 59.34 -22.84
N ASN A 36 -41.21 60.32 -23.11
CA ASN A 36 -39.76 60.10 -23.17
C ASN A 36 -39.18 59.65 -21.82
N GLU A 37 -39.57 60.28 -20.71
CA GLU A 37 -39.12 59.88 -19.37
C GLU A 37 -39.60 58.46 -19.02
N THR A 38 -40.86 58.15 -19.31
CA THR A 38 -41.44 56.81 -19.08
C THR A 38 -40.73 55.74 -19.90
N HIS A 39 -40.42 56.04 -21.17
CA HIS A 39 -39.71 55.11 -22.05
C HIS A 39 -38.25 54.91 -21.62
N ALA A 40 -37.55 55.97 -21.25
CA ALA A 40 -36.16 55.89 -20.80
C ALA A 40 -36.02 55.01 -19.55
N SER A 41 -36.90 55.19 -18.57
CA SER A 41 -36.91 54.37 -17.34
C SER A 41 -37.16 52.88 -17.64
N ARG A 42 -38.12 52.57 -18.51
CA ARG A 42 -38.41 51.18 -18.91
C ARG A 42 -37.25 50.55 -19.69
N VAL A 43 -36.58 51.31 -20.56
CA VAL A 43 -35.42 50.82 -21.32
C VAL A 43 -34.26 50.46 -20.40
N GLU A 44 -33.97 51.29 -19.39
CA GLU A 44 -32.90 50.98 -18.44
C GLU A 44 -33.23 49.74 -17.58
N SER A 45 -34.49 49.57 -17.17
CA SER A 45 -34.94 48.35 -16.49
C SER A 45 -34.73 47.11 -17.36
N ILE A 46 -35.13 47.15 -18.64
CA ILE A 46 -34.97 46.03 -19.58
C ILE A 46 -33.49 45.71 -19.80
N LYS A 47 -32.64 46.72 -19.87
CA LYS A 47 -31.19 46.54 -20.02
C LYS A 47 -30.58 45.80 -18.82
N ASN A 48 -31.02 46.12 -17.60
CA ASN A 48 -30.59 45.43 -16.40
C ASN A 48 -31.07 43.97 -16.37
N ASP A 49 -32.32 43.70 -16.76
CA ASP A 49 -32.86 42.34 -16.84
C ASP A 49 -32.12 41.49 -17.90
N LEU A 50 -31.75 42.08 -19.04
CA LEU A 50 -30.98 41.41 -20.08
C LEU A 50 -29.56 41.07 -19.61
N SER A 51 -28.94 41.96 -18.84
CA SER A 51 -27.64 41.72 -18.19
C SER A 51 -27.73 40.57 -17.17
N LEU A 52 -28.81 40.54 -16.38
CA LEU A 52 -29.09 39.46 -15.44
C LEU A 52 -29.28 38.12 -16.16
N MET A 53 -30.03 38.10 -17.27
CA MET A 53 -30.28 36.90 -18.08
C MET A 53 -28.97 36.28 -18.57
N THR A 54 -28.04 37.10 -19.07
CA THR A 54 -26.72 36.66 -19.52
C THR A 54 -25.91 36.02 -18.38
N THR A 55 -25.99 36.59 -17.17
CA THR A 55 -25.32 36.04 -15.99
C THR A 55 -25.89 34.68 -15.58
N VAL A 56 -27.23 34.53 -15.63
CA VAL A 56 -27.91 33.27 -15.31
C VAL A 56 -27.54 32.16 -16.30
N GLU A 57 -27.40 32.47 -17.58
CA GLU A 57 -26.96 31.51 -18.60
C GLU A 57 -25.54 31.00 -18.35
N ASN A 58 -24.61 31.90 -18.00
CA ASN A 58 -23.24 31.52 -17.64
C ASN A 58 -23.20 30.65 -16.37
N LEU A 59 -23.93 31.02 -15.32
CA LEU A 59 -24.03 30.21 -14.09
C LEU A 59 -24.63 28.83 -14.35
N LYS A 60 -25.61 28.73 -15.25
CA LYS A 60 -26.18 27.44 -15.68
C LYS A 60 -25.13 26.58 -16.39
N LYS A 61 -24.28 27.17 -17.22
CA LYS A 61 -23.17 26.48 -17.88
C LYS A 61 -22.17 25.95 -16.86
N ASP A 62 -21.74 26.79 -15.91
CA ASP A 62 -20.78 26.40 -14.86
C ASP A 62 -21.35 25.32 -13.95
N THR A 63 -22.64 25.42 -13.60
CA THR A 63 -23.34 24.38 -12.81
C THR A 63 -23.35 23.04 -13.52
N ASN A 64 -23.55 23.03 -14.84
CA ASN A 64 -23.51 21.78 -15.63
C ASN A 64 -22.10 21.21 -15.72
N ALA A 65 -21.08 22.06 -15.84
CA ALA A 65 -19.67 21.63 -15.82
C ALA A 65 -19.31 21.02 -14.46
N MET A 66 -19.61 21.71 -13.35
CA MET A 66 -19.41 21.20 -12.00
C MET A 66 -20.13 19.87 -11.75
N LYS A 67 -21.32 19.69 -12.31
CA LYS A 67 -22.05 18.42 -12.22
C LYS A 67 -21.31 17.29 -12.93
N ALA A 68 -20.70 17.55 -14.08
CA ALA A 68 -19.89 16.57 -14.79
C ALA A 68 -18.64 16.19 -13.99
N ASP A 69 -17.93 17.20 -13.45
CA ASP A 69 -16.74 16.98 -12.62
C ASP A 69 -17.04 16.18 -11.35
N LEU A 70 -18.20 16.42 -10.73
CA LEU A 70 -18.65 15.68 -9.55
C LEU A 70 -18.92 14.20 -9.86
N VAL A 71 -19.53 13.91 -11.02
CA VAL A 71 -19.75 12.53 -11.48
C VAL A 71 -18.42 11.83 -11.75
N HIS A 72 -17.45 12.52 -12.35
CA HIS A 72 -16.12 11.98 -12.57
C HIS A 72 -15.40 11.68 -11.25
N THR A 73 -15.40 12.65 -10.32
CA THR A 73 -14.80 12.50 -8.99
C THR A 73 -15.42 11.33 -8.21
N HIS A 74 -16.75 11.16 -8.30
CA HIS A 74 -17.42 10.02 -7.66
C HIS A 74 -16.90 8.68 -8.22
N THR A 75 -16.73 8.61 -9.55
CA THR A 75 -16.21 7.40 -10.21
C THR A 75 -14.79 7.08 -9.75
N ASP A 76 -13.92 8.10 -9.67
CA ASP A 76 -12.55 7.93 -9.21
C ASP A 76 -12.47 7.47 -7.74
N VAL A 77 -13.31 8.03 -6.87
CA VAL A 77 -13.39 7.61 -5.46
C VAL A 77 -13.80 6.14 -5.32
N GLU A 78 -14.75 5.66 -6.12
CA GLU A 78 -15.14 4.24 -6.11
C GLU A 78 -14.01 3.33 -6.64
N ASN A 79 -13.28 3.77 -7.66
CA ASN A 79 -12.11 3.04 -8.17
C ASN A 79 -11.00 2.95 -7.11
N VAL A 80 -10.63 4.07 -6.47
CA VAL A 80 -9.63 4.10 -5.40
C VAL A 80 -10.04 3.21 -4.23
N LYS A 81 -11.33 3.20 -3.87
CA LYS A 81 -11.86 2.33 -2.82
C LYS A 81 -11.71 0.85 -3.17
N LYS A 82 -11.93 0.48 -4.44
CA LYS A 82 -11.72 -0.89 -4.92
C LYS A 82 -10.24 -1.29 -4.83
N GLU A 83 -9.34 -0.45 -5.35
CA GLU A 83 -7.89 -0.70 -5.28
C GLU A 83 -7.39 -0.83 -3.83
N LEU A 84 -7.90 0.01 -2.92
CA LEU A 84 -7.56 -0.06 -1.50
C LEU A 84 -7.98 -1.39 -0.84
N ASN A 85 -9.15 -1.93 -1.23
CA ASN A 85 -9.62 -3.21 -0.71
C ASN A 85 -8.77 -4.38 -1.23
N GLU A 86 -8.33 -4.32 -2.49
CA GLU A 86 -7.42 -5.30 -3.08
C GLU A 86 -6.05 -5.27 -2.39
N LEU A 87 -5.51 -4.08 -2.11
CA LEU A 87 -4.26 -3.92 -1.35
C LEU A 87 -4.36 -4.49 0.07
N LYS A 88 -5.48 -4.25 0.78
CA LYS A 88 -5.70 -4.82 2.11
C LYS A 88 -5.76 -6.35 2.08
N ALA A 89 -6.36 -6.94 1.05
CA ALA A 89 -6.39 -8.39 0.87
C ALA A 89 -4.98 -8.96 0.60
N SER A 90 -4.13 -8.23 -0.11
CA SER A 90 -2.73 -8.62 -0.37
C SER A 90 -1.79 -8.52 0.85
N GLY A 91 -2.18 -7.75 1.87
CA GLY A 91 -1.41 -7.57 3.11
C GLY A 91 -1.74 -8.56 4.23
N ALA A 92 -2.75 -9.42 4.06
CA ALA A 92 -3.03 -10.50 5.00
C ALA A 92 -1.90 -11.55 4.94
N ALA A 93 -1.56 -12.16 6.09
CA ALA A 93 -0.55 -13.22 6.13
C ALA A 93 -0.98 -14.39 5.24
N SER A 94 -0.42 -14.46 4.04
CA SER A 94 -0.65 -15.56 3.10
C SER A 94 0.23 -16.73 3.50
N SER A 95 -0.40 -17.90 3.66
CA SER A 95 0.29 -19.15 3.98
C SER A 95 0.17 -20.12 2.82
N ILE A 96 1.29 -20.71 2.42
CA ILE A 96 1.32 -21.83 1.48
C ILE A 96 1.18 -23.19 2.19
N GLY A 97 0.98 -23.20 3.51
CA GLY A 97 0.81 -24.41 4.33
C GLY A 97 2.06 -25.30 4.46
N ARG A 98 3.21 -24.84 3.97
CA ARG A 98 4.50 -25.55 3.99
C ARG A 98 5.67 -24.56 4.01
N MET A 99 6.88 -25.07 4.24
CA MET A 99 8.09 -24.26 4.07
C MET A 99 8.28 -23.89 2.58
N PRO A 100 8.67 -22.64 2.26
CA PRO A 100 8.97 -22.22 0.89
C PRO A 100 10.09 -23.04 0.30
N LYS A 101 9.92 -23.48 -0.96
CA LYS A 101 10.93 -24.22 -1.72
C LYS A 101 11.52 -23.40 -2.87
N SER A 102 11.02 -22.19 -3.08
CA SER A 102 11.41 -21.32 -4.20
C SER A 102 11.12 -19.84 -3.92
N CYS A 103 11.66 -18.97 -4.76
CA CYS A 103 11.33 -17.55 -4.80
C CYS A 103 9.86 -17.31 -5.17
N ASP A 104 9.25 -18.18 -5.97
CA ASP A 104 7.81 -18.11 -6.30
C ASP A 104 6.95 -18.41 -5.06
N ASP A 105 7.32 -19.42 -4.27
CA ASP A 105 6.69 -19.68 -2.97
C ASP A 105 6.83 -18.47 -2.03
N LEU A 106 8.01 -17.84 -1.99
CA LEU A 106 8.26 -16.64 -1.19
C LEU A 106 7.39 -15.45 -1.66
N GLN A 107 7.23 -15.27 -2.97
CA GLN A 107 6.39 -14.22 -3.54
C GLN A 107 4.92 -14.38 -3.14
N LYS A 108 4.41 -15.63 -3.17
CA LYS A 108 3.03 -15.96 -2.75
C LYS A 108 2.76 -15.65 -1.27
N ILE A 109 3.78 -15.75 -0.41
CA ILE A 109 3.67 -15.41 1.02
C ILE A 109 4.06 -13.95 1.34
N GLY A 110 4.20 -13.10 0.31
CA GLY A 110 4.37 -11.65 0.48
C GLY A 110 5.81 -11.14 0.44
N TYR A 111 6.79 -11.94 0.02
CA TYR A 111 8.15 -11.43 -0.23
C TYR A 111 8.23 -10.81 -1.63
N TRP A 112 8.44 -9.49 -1.68
CA TRP A 112 8.55 -8.74 -2.93
C TRP A 112 9.86 -7.95 -3.05
N LYS A 113 10.70 -7.93 -2.01
CA LYS A 113 12.01 -7.28 -2.04
C LYS A 113 13.10 -8.28 -2.42
N SER A 114 13.80 -8.03 -3.53
CA SER A 114 14.88 -8.90 -4.00
C SER A 114 15.97 -9.05 -2.93
N GLY A 115 16.59 -10.24 -2.85
CA GLY A 115 17.54 -10.53 -1.78
C GLY A 115 17.93 -12.00 -1.68
N LEU A 116 18.70 -12.31 -0.63
CA LEU A 116 19.09 -13.67 -0.29
C LEU A 116 18.07 -14.31 0.66
N PHE A 117 17.66 -15.53 0.34
CA PHE A 117 16.67 -16.28 1.09
C PHE A 117 17.08 -17.73 1.25
N SER A 118 16.69 -18.33 2.38
CA SER A 118 16.80 -19.76 2.60
C SER A 118 15.48 -20.45 2.25
N VAL A 119 15.54 -21.43 1.36
CA VAL A 119 14.38 -22.23 0.93
C VAL A 119 14.67 -23.71 1.17
N MET A 120 13.62 -24.50 1.36
CA MET A 120 13.74 -25.94 1.50
C MET A 120 13.89 -26.61 0.14
N ASP A 121 14.91 -27.44 -0.02
CA ASP A 121 14.94 -28.47 -1.06
C ASP A 121 14.50 -29.82 -0.45
N ASN A 122 14.56 -30.92 -1.22
CA ASN A 122 14.11 -32.25 -0.80
C ASN A 122 14.73 -32.72 0.53
N LYS A 123 15.99 -32.35 0.81
CA LYS A 123 16.71 -32.75 2.04
C LYS A 123 17.65 -31.68 2.59
N THR A 124 17.89 -30.60 1.85
CA THR A 124 18.80 -29.52 2.23
C THR A 124 18.03 -28.22 2.38
N VAL A 125 18.64 -27.27 3.07
CA VAL A 125 18.24 -25.87 3.02
C VAL A 125 19.15 -25.19 2.02
N ASP A 126 18.58 -24.59 1.00
CA ASP A 126 19.30 -23.93 -0.06
C ASP A 126 19.26 -22.42 0.17
N ASN A 127 20.40 -21.77 -0.02
CA ASN A 127 20.46 -20.31 -0.13
C ASN A 127 20.31 -19.92 -1.59
N VAL A 128 19.27 -19.15 -1.87
CA VAL A 128 18.96 -18.62 -3.20
C VAL A 128 18.96 -17.10 -3.17
N TYR A 129 19.29 -16.49 -4.30
CA TYR A 129 19.00 -15.09 -4.55
C TYR A 129 17.70 -15.00 -5.36
N CYS A 130 16.73 -14.27 -4.82
CA CYS A 130 15.47 -13.98 -5.49
C CYS A 130 15.54 -12.57 -6.08
N ASP A 131 15.34 -12.45 -7.39
CA ASP A 131 15.17 -11.18 -8.08
C ASP A 131 13.72 -10.98 -8.50
N PHE A 132 12.94 -10.35 -7.63
CA PHE A 132 11.51 -10.10 -7.87
C PHE A 132 11.24 -8.99 -8.90
N THR A 133 12.29 -8.38 -9.47
CA THR A 133 12.14 -7.47 -10.63
C THR A 133 11.94 -8.23 -11.94
N LYS A 134 12.16 -9.56 -11.92
CA LYS A 134 12.08 -10.44 -13.09
C LYS A 134 10.83 -11.31 -13.06
N PRO A 135 10.32 -11.74 -14.23
CA PRO A 135 9.19 -12.66 -14.27
C PRO A 135 9.62 -14.06 -13.78
N THR A 136 8.67 -14.82 -13.23
CA THR A 136 8.92 -16.13 -12.58
C THR A 136 9.52 -17.21 -13.50
N ASN A 137 9.42 -17.02 -14.82
CA ASN A 137 9.99 -17.90 -15.84
C ASN A 137 11.42 -17.51 -16.27
N ASP A 138 11.95 -16.37 -15.80
CA ASP A 138 13.30 -15.93 -16.10
C ASP A 138 14.33 -16.71 -15.28
N ALA A 139 15.42 -17.15 -15.90
CA ALA A 139 16.49 -17.87 -15.21
C ALA A 139 17.18 -17.04 -14.11
N GLY A 140 17.07 -15.71 -14.17
CA GLY A 140 17.55 -14.78 -13.16
C GLY A 140 16.56 -14.49 -12.04
N PHE A 141 15.31 -14.95 -12.12
CA PHE A 141 14.33 -14.80 -11.04
C PHE A 141 14.78 -15.51 -9.76
N GLN A 142 15.36 -16.70 -9.90
CA GLN A 142 15.93 -17.47 -8.80
C GLN A 142 17.30 -18.00 -9.19
N LYS A 143 18.32 -17.62 -8.42
CA LYS A 143 19.69 -18.12 -8.58
C LYS A 143 20.13 -18.87 -7.33
N LEU A 144 20.51 -20.14 -7.47
CA LEU A 144 21.14 -20.89 -6.38
C LEU A 144 22.50 -20.25 -6.04
N ILE A 145 22.68 -19.87 -4.78
CA ILE A 145 23.93 -19.31 -4.27
C ILE A 145 24.75 -20.41 -3.59
N GLY A 146 24.08 -21.33 -2.90
CA GLY A 146 24.73 -22.50 -2.30
C GLY A 146 23.82 -23.21 -1.32
N TYR A 147 24.39 -24.16 -0.59
CA TYR A 147 23.67 -24.95 0.41
C TYR A 147 23.98 -24.40 1.80
N VAL A 148 22.94 -24.29 2.63
CA VAL A 148 23.07 -24.01 4.06
C VAL A 148 23.29 -25.34 4.77
N ASP A 149 24.50 -25.54 5.30
CA ASP A 149 24.75 -26.61 6.25
C ASP A 149 24.15 -26.21 7.60
N VAL A 150 22.88 -26.58 7.80
CA VAL A 150 22.16 -26.37 9.06
C VAL A 150 22.74 -27.33 10.10
N LYS A 151 23.91 -26.98 10.64
CA LYS A 151 24.51 -27.74 11.74
C LYS A 151 23.71 -27.51 13.00
N THR A 152 22.99 -28.54 13.44
CA THR A 152 22.63 -28.68 14.86
C THR A 152 23.91 -28.52 15.68
N SER A 153 23.90 -27.73 16.75
CA SER A 153 25.08 -27.39 17.56
C SER A 153 26.06 -28.56 17.67
N PRO A 154 27.36 -28.34 17.38
CA PRO A 154 28.33 -29.44 17.28
C PRO A 154 28.43 -30.19 18.61
N VAL A 155 28.55 -31.53 18.53
CA VAL A 155 28.77 -32.39 19.70
C VAL A 155 30.12 -33.07 19.55
N TYR A 156 31.08 -32.69 20.38
CA TYR A 156 32.41 -33.30 20.43
C TYR A 156 33.01 -33.18 21.82
N PHE A 157 33.90 -34.10 22.16
CA PHE A 157 34.57 -34.13 23.45
C PHE A 157 36.02 -34.56 23.31
N TYR A 158 36.81 -34.22 24.33
CA TYR A 158 38.12 -34.79 24.56
C TYR A 158 38.26 -35.05 26.05
N ALA A 159 38.43 -36.32 26.42
CA ALA A 159 38.47 -36.76 27.79
C ALA A 159 39.77 -37.50 28.07
N GLN A 160 40.33 -37.31 29.26
CA GLN A 160 41.59 -37.89 29.68
C GLN A 160 41.43 -38.55 31.04
N LYS A 161 42.04 -39.73 31.16
CA LYS A 161 42.23 -40.42 32.42
C LYS A 161 43.68 -40.22 32.84
N THR A 162 43.89 -39.67 34.02
CA THR A 162 45.23 -39.41 34.59
C THR A 162 45.58 -40.39 35.70
N SER A 163 44.57 -41.02 36.29
CA SER A 163 44.74 -42.08 37.28
C SER A 163 45.03 -43.44 36.64
N ASN A 164 45.91 -44.23 37.27
CA ASN A 164 46.27 -45.58 36.80
C ASN A 164 45.20 -46.65 37.13
N SER A 165 44.10 -46.27 37.78
CA SER A 165 43.10 -47.19 38.31
C SER A 165 41.98 -47.44 37.32
N VAL A 166 41.93 -48.65 36.77
CA VAL A 166 40.84 -49.15 35.91
C VAL A 166 40.21 -50.40 36.54
N LYS A 167 38.88 -50.50 36.50
CA LYS A 167 38.16 -51.69 36.94
C LYS A 167 37.90 -52.59 35.72
N ARG A 168 38.11 -53.90 35.87
CA ARG A 168 37.79 -54.88 34.84
C ARG A 168 36.27 -54.89 34.59
N ASN A 169 35.84 -55.04 33.33
CA ASN A 169 34.43 -55.13 32.92
C ASN A 169 33.57 -53.92 33.33
N ALA A 170 34.18 -52.74 33.46
CA ALA A 170 33.47 -51.49 33.77
C ALA A 170 33.84 -50.41 32.75
N ALA A 171 32.97 -49.40 32.60
CA ALA A 171 33.28 -48.20 31.83
C ALA A 171 34.52 -47.51 32.44
N ILE A 172 35.41 -47.02 31.59
CA ILE A 172 36.63 -46.35 32.02
C ILE A 172 36.27 -44.89 32.36
N PRO A 173 36.36 -44.47 33.64
CA PRO A 173 36.07 -43.10 34.00
C PRO A 173 37.21 -42.18 33.55
N PHE A 174 36.85 -40.96 33.17
CA PHE A 174 37.77 -39.89 32.81
C PHE A 174 37.84 -38.86 33.93
N ASP A 175 39.06 -38.57 34.37
CA ASP A 175 39.32 -37.63 35.45
C ASP A 175 39.21 -36.17 34.94
N LEU A 176 39.44 -35.96 33.63
CA LEU A 176 39.43 -34.65 32.99
C LEU A 176 38.61 -34.66 31.70
N LEU A 177 37.69 -33.71 31.57
CA LEU A 177 37.03 -33.38 30.31
C LEU A 177 37.66 -32.10 29.76
N ARG A 178 38.63 -32.24 28.85
CA ARG A 178 39.33 -31.09 28.22
C ARG A 178 38.39 -30.29 27.32
N PHE A 179 37.51 -30.98 26.62
CA PHE A 179 36.41 -30.40 25.83
C PHE A 179 35.17 -31.29 26.01
N ASN A 180 33.98 -30.68 26.06
CA ASN A 180 32.70 -31.42 26.14
C ASN A 180 31.55 -30.59 25.55
N VAL A 181 31.68 -30.18 24.29
CA VAL A 181 30.65 -29.38 23.62
C VAL A 181 29.41 -30.26 23.39
N GLY A 182 28.25 -29.73 23.78
CA GLY A 182 26.99 -30.48 23.79
C GLY A 182 26.76 -31.30 25.06
N ASN A 183 27.71 -31.31 26.02
CA ASN A 183 27.60 -32.02 27.30
C ASN A 183 27.20 -33.50 27.15
N ALA A 184 27.75 -34.16 26.14
CA ALA A 184 27.40 -35.53 25.77
C ALA A 184 28.28 -36.59 26.43
N MET A 185 29.51 -36.24 26.84
CA MET A 185 30.42 -37.15 27.57
C MET A 185 30.33 -36.93 29.08
N ASN A 186 30.06 -38.00 29.82
CA ASN A 186 30.08 -38.03 31.29
C ASN A 186 31.47 -38.49 31.79
N THR A 187 31.93 -37.96 32.93
CA THR A 187 33.17 -38.41 33.60
C THR A 187 33.17 -39.90 33.97
N SER A 188 31.99 -40.53 34.02
CA SER A 188 31.81 -41.98 34.15
C SER A 188 32.27 -42.78 32.92
N GLY A 189 32.69 -42.12 31.84
CA GLY A 189 33.15 -42.76 30.60
C GLY A 189 32.05 -43.09 29.60
N ILE A 190 30.86 -42.49 29.78
CA ILE A 190 29.68 -42.78 28.95
C ILE A 190 29.38 -41.55 28.09
N PHE A 191 29.37 -41.76 26.78
CA PHE A 191 28.90 -40.78 25.80
C PHE A 191 27.43 -41.06 25.44
N VAL A 192 26.58 -40.04 25.48
CA VAL A 192 25.16 -40.13 25.12
C VAL A 192 24.90 -39.39 23.82
N ALA A 193 24.60 -40.14 22.76
CA ALA A 193 24.18 -39.59 21.47
C ALA A 193 22.75 -39.06 21.56
N ARG A 194 22.58 -37.73 21.69
CA ARG A 194 21.26 -37.08 21.76
C ARG A 194 20.59 -36.89 20.40
N THR A 195 21.37 -36.95 19.33
CA THR A 195 20.89 -36.79 17.95
C THR A 195 21.23 -38.02 17.14
N SER A 196 20.37 -38.38 16.19
CA SER A 196 20.70 -39.45 15.25
C SER A 196 21.77 -38.96 14.28
N GLY A 197 22.84 -39.73 14.10
CA GLY A 197 23.94 -39.31 13.24
C GLY A 197 25.11 -40.30 13.24
N LYS A 198 26.11 -40.00 12.43
CA LYS A 198 27.38 -40.74 12.42
C LYS A 198 28.35 -40.09 13.40
N TYR A 199 28.90 -40.90 14.29
CA TYR A 199 29.88 -40.47 15.30
C TYR A 199 31.21 -41.17 15.06
N PHE A 200 32.30 -40.45 15.30
CA PHE A 200 33.66 -40.96 15.21
C PHE A 200 34.28 -40.95 16.60
N PHE A 201 34.86 -42.08 16.99
CA PHE A 201 35.56 -42.23 18.27
C PHE A 201 37.00 -42.67 17.99
N SER A 202 37.94 -42.05 18.70
CA SER A 202 39.34 -42.45 18.70
C SER A 202 39.82 -42.46 20.14
N PHE A 203 40.57 -43.49 20.52
CA PHE A 203 41.12 -43.62 21.86
C PHE A 203 42.50 -44.25 21.78
N SER A 204 43.36 -43.84 22.71
CA SER A 204 44.70 -44.37 22.89
C SER A 204 44.94 -44.54 24.38
N GLY A 205 45.67 -45.58 24.76
CA GLY A 205 46.00 -45.86 26.15
C GLY A 205 47.42 -46.40 26.28
N LEU A 206 48.05 -46.10 27.41
CA LEU A 206 49.33 -46.68 27.79
C LEU A 206 49.09 -47.68 28.93
N SER A 207 49.73 -48.84 28.84
CA SER A 207 49.73 -49.85 29.91
C SER A 207 51.12 -49.91 30.53
N SER A 208 51.20 -49.70 31.84
CA SER A 208 52.46 -49.79 32.60
C SER A 208 52.85 -51.21 33.01
N ARG A 209 51.94 -52.19 32.86
CA ARG A 209 52.25 -53.61 33.10
C ARG A 209 52.54 -54.30 31.77
N SER A 210 53.78 -54.75 31.61
CA SER A 210 54.23 -55.60 30.52
C SER A 210 53.38 -56.87 30.47
N VAL A 211 52.73 -57.04 29.32
CA VAL A 211 52.17 -58.29 28.81
C VAL A 211 51.21 -58.95 29.80
N LEU A 212 49.93 -58.57 29.75
CA LEU A 212 48.77 -59.48 29.84
C LEU A 212 47.44 -58.65 29.80
N LEU A 213 46.79 -58.68 28.63
CA LEU A 213 45.33 -58.74 28.45
C LEU A 213 44.46 -57.51 28.80
N GLY A 214 45.02 -56.31 28.89
CA GLY A 214 44.22 -55.08 28.97
C GLY A 214 43.63 -54.72 27.61
N ARG A 215 42.42 -55.19 27.29
CA ARG A 215 41.70 -54.82 26.07
C ARG A 215 40.68 -53.74 26.39
N VAL A 216 40.72 -52.63 25.65
CA VAL A 216 39.68 -51.60 25.67
C VAL A 216 38.84 -51.77 24.42
N GLU A 217 37.53 -51.85 24.60
CA GLU A 217 36.58 -51.93 23.50
C GLU A 217 35.56 -50.81 23.65
N LEU A 218 35.25 -50.18 22.52
CA LEU A 218 34.09 -49.30 22.46
C LEU A 218 32.84 -50.17 22.48
N GLN A 219 32.03 -50.01 23.52
CA GLN A 219 30.75 -50.70 23.63
C GLN A 219 29.62 -49.73 23.30
N GLN A 220 28.82 -50.09 22.30
CA GLN A 220 27.55 -49.43 22.04
C GLN A 220 26.45 -50.13 22.84
N ARG A 221 25.70 -49.36 23.63
CA ARG A 221 24.46 -49.83 24.25
C ARG A 221 23.31 -49.11 23.58
N ILE A 222 22.35 -49.88 23.10
CA ILE A 222 21.07 -49.34 22.65
C ILE A 222 20.24 -49.21 23.93
N GLY A 223 19.86 -47.97 24.26
CA GLY A 223 18.94 -47.69 25.36
C GLY A 223 17.49 -47.96 24.98
#